data_AF-A0A7W3JJC0-F1
#
_entry.id   AF-A0A7W3JJC0-F1
#
_cell.length_a   1.000
_cell.length_b   1.000
_cell.length_c   1.000
_cell.angle_alpha   90.00
_cell.angle_beta   90.00
_cell.angle_gamma   90.00
#
_symmetry.space_group_name_H-M   'P 1'
#
loop_
_entity.id
_entity.type
_entity.pdbx_description
1 polymer ?
#
loop_
_entity_poly.entity_id
_entity_poly.type
_entity_poly.pdbx_seq_one_letter_code
_entity_poly.pdbx_strand_id
1 'polypeptide(L)'
;MTPPRPLRIAAIAPVRFPIRQPHAGGVESALWNEVATLRSRGHRVDLIAPRGSDFMAGGPRAYVLPPVEWADDEIAADDTYPRGYLDRALPDLDAALDRVRRHAADYDVVVNHCLHGLPLERAGSLGVPVVSTLHTPVIPELVAADAASDGGRSSYLSVSRHTAGEWASAGVDSVVLPNGVDADLWPLGRGGAGLVWFGRLVPEKGTHLALEVARLLDLPLTIVGRIGDQAYFDRAVAPGLDDRIRHVGPLAQPELADLVGRSACSLVTPVWDEPFGLVAPEALMTGTPVAAHDVGGLTEIARGTTGMTTVPHDDPRALAEAARQLIAASRRPGGREAIRAGAVARFSLETRIDRLETVLREAVRKAADRRPPVSDDARDADGLGAGRSDRPEVAA
;
A
#
# COMPACT_ATOMS: atom_id res chain seq x y z
N MET A 1 13.49 26.85 -12.11
CA MET A 1 13.99 25.46 -11.97
C MET A 1 13.24 24.60 -12.98
N THR A 2 13.94 23.86 -13.83
CA THR A 2 13.31 22.87 -14.71
C THR A 2 12.69 21.77 -13.83
N PRO A 3 11.43 21.38 -14.06
CA PRO A 3 10.83 20.28 -13.31
C PRO A 3 11.68 19.02 -13.46
N PRO A 4 11.83 18.21 -12.39
CA PRO A 4 12.65 17.01 -12.45
C PRO A 4 12.07 16.03 -13.48
N ARG A 5 12.94 15.34 -14.23
CA ARG A 5 12.49 14.40 -15.26
C ARG A 5 11.56 13.32 -14.68
N PRO A 6 10.55 12.86 -15.44
CA PRO A 6 9.79 11.67 -15.05
C PRO A 6 10.69 10.44 -14.85
N LEU A 7 10.30 9.59 -13.90
CA LEU A 7 10.94 8.29 -13.64
C LEU A 7 10.24 7.19 -14.44
N ARG A 8 11.00 6.15 -14.75
CA ARG A 8 10.51 4.89 -15.33
C ARG A 8 10.57 3.83 -14.23
N ILE A 9 9.41 3.32 -13.83
CA ILE A 9 9.22 2.54 -12.61
C ILE A 9 8.64 1.18 -12.97
N ALA A 10 9.20 0.10 -12.44
CA ALA A 10 8.52 -1.19 -12.38
C ALA A 10 7.91 -1.35 -10.98
N ALA A 11 6.59 -1.46 -10.89
CA ALA A 11 5.88 -1.62 -9.63
C ALA A 11 5.45 -3.09 -9.45
N ILE A 12 5.81 -3.70 -8.33
CA ILE A 12 5.46 -5.09 -8.02
C ILE A 12 4.34 -5.09 -6.98
N ALA A 13 3.18 -5.59 -7.37
CA ALA A 13 2.03 -5.70 -6.49
C ALA A 13 2.12 -6.88 -5.51
N PRO A 14 1.34 -6.86 -4.41
CA PRO A 14 0.92 -8.08 -3.74
C PRO A 14 0.33 -9.06 -4.75
N VAL A 15 0.68 -10.34 -4.62
CA VAL A 15 0.18 -11.38 -5.52
C VAL A 15 -1.10 -12.05 -5.00
N ARG A 16 -1.57 -11.68 -3.82
CA ARG A 16 -2.73 -12.29 -3.14
C ARG A 16 -4.07 -11.83 -3.68
N PHE A 17 -4.20 -10.57 -4.06
CA PHE A 17 -5.45 -10.02 -4.60
C PHE A 17 -5.18 -9.13 -5.82
N PRO A 18 -6.12 -9.09 -6.79
CA PRO A 18 -6.05 -8.12 -7.87
C PRO A 18 -6.09 -6.67 -7.36
N ILE A 19 -5.29 -5.80 -7.96
CA ILE A 19 -5.23 -4.37 -7.66
C ILE A 19 -6.39 -3.68 -8.41
N ARG A 20 -7.58 -3.72 -7.81
CA ARG A 20 -8.82 -3.13 -8.35
C ARG A 20 -9.77 -2.66 -7.25
N GLN A 21 -10.77 -1.86 -7.62
CA GLN A 21 -11.89 -1.52 -6.73
C GLN A 21 -13.06 -2.52 -6.85
N PRO A 22 -13.83 -2.78 -5.77
CA PRO A 22 -13.51 -2.47 -4.37
C PRO A 22 -12.19 -3.12 -3.93
N HIS A 23 -11.37 -2.38 -3.18
CA HIS A 23 -10.05 -2.85 -2.77
C HIS A 23 -10.17 -3.98 -1.75
N ALA A 24 -9.36 -5.03 -1.92
CA ALA A 24 -9.34 -6.15 -0.98
C ALA A 24 -8.76 -5.73 0.39
N GLY A 25 -7.87 -4.75 0.43
CA GLY A 25 -7.22 -4.30 1.67
C GLY A 25 -6.45 -3.00 1.49
N GLY A 26 -5.76 -2.61 2.56
CA GLY A 26 -5.00 -1.34 2.61
C GLY A 26 -3.81 -1.32 1.66
N VAL A 27 -3.17 -2.46 1.41
CA VAL A 27 -2.02 -2.54 0.47
C VAL A 27 -2.49 -2.38 -0.96
N GLU A 28 -3.61 -3.04 -1.33
CA GLU A 28 -4.22 -2.89 -2.66
C GLU A 28 -4.67 -1.45 -2.90
N SER A 29 -5.30 -0.81 -1.90
CA SER A 29 -5.69 0.60 -1.97
C SER A 29 -4.47 1.52 -2.11
N ALA A 30 -3.46 1.36 -1.25
CA ALA A 30 -2.27 2.21 -1.26
C ALA A 30 -1.52 2.13 -2.60
N LEU A 31 -1.30 0.92 -3.12
CA LEU A 31 -0.61 0.73 -4.39
C LEU A 31 -1.42 1.26 -5.58
N TRP A 32 -2.74 1.03 -5.60
CA TRP A 32 -3.60 1.55 -6.66
C TRP A 32 -3.50 3.08 -6.75
N ASN A 33 -3.63 3.76 -5.61
CA ASN A 33 -3.55 5.22 -5.53
C ASN A 33 -2.13 5.75 -5.85
N GLU A 34 -1.09 5.05 -5.40
CA GLU A 34 0.31 5.41 -5.68
C GLU A 34 0.63 5.33 -7.18
N VAL A 35 0.25 4.24 -7.85
CA VAL A 35 0.48 4.06 -9.29
C VAL A 35 -0.34 5.05 -10.11
N ALA A 36 -1.61 5.28 -9.75
CA ALA A 36 -2.46 6.26 -10.41
C ALA A 36 -1.84 7.67 -10.34
N THR A 37 -1.35 8.07 -9.16
CA THR A 37 -0.80 9.41 -8.93
C THR A 37 0.58 9.59 -9.57
N LEU A 38 1.45 8.58 -9.51
CA LEU A 38 2.73 8.64 -10.22
C LEU A 38 2.52 8.80 -11.73
N ARG A 39 1.55 8.07 -12.30
CA ARG A 39 1.20 8.19 -13.73
C ARG A 39 0.59 9.55 -14.07
N SER A 40 -0.30 10.09 -13.23
CA SER A 40 -0.89 11.43 -13.47
C SER A 40 0.17 12.54 -13.41
N ARG A 41 1.23 12.35 -12.63
CA ARG A 41 2.43 13.22 -12.58
C ARG A 41 3.43 12.98 -13.72
N GLY A 42 3.09 12.12 -14.69
CA GLY A 42 3.87 11.88 -15.91
C GLY A 42 4.94 10.80 -15.80
N HIS A 43 5.07 10.11 -14.67
CA HIS A 43 5.97 8.96 -14.55
C HIS A 43 5.46 7.80 -15.40
N ARG A 44 6.39 7.06 -16.02
CA ARG A 44 6.05 5.78 -16.64
C ARG A 44 6.11 4.71 -15.55
N VAL A 45 4.99 4.08 -15.24
CA VAL A 45 4.92 2.97 -14.28
C VAL A 45 4.42 1.74 -15.01
N ASP A 46 5.19 0.66 -15.01
CA ASP A 46 4.75 -0.66 -15.48
C ASP A 46 4.40 -1.51 -14.25
N LEU A 47 3.16 -1.98 -14.15
CA LEU A 47 2.64 -2.72 -13.00
C LEU A 47 2.72 -4.23 -13.25
N ILE A 48 3.40 -4.95 -12.35
CA ILE A 48 3.41 -6.42 -12.26
C ILE A 48 2.35 -6.81 -11.23
N ALA A 49 1.26 -7.41 -11.68
CA ALA A 49 0.11 -7.72 -10.82
C ALA A 49 -0.71 -8.92 -11.33
N PRO A 50 -1.50 -9.56 -10.46
CA PRO A 50 -2.45 -10.60 -10.86
C PRO A 50 -3.43 -10.13 -11.95
N ARG A 51 -3.76 -11.04 -12.87
CA ARG A 51 -4.86 -10.86 -13.82
C ARG A 51 -6.15 -10.49 -13.07
N GLY A 52 -6.89 -9.55 -13.64
CA GLY A 52 -8.08 -8.97 -13.01
C GLY A 52 -7.80 -7.64 -12.32
N SER A 53 -6.53 -7.24 -12.13
CA SER A 53 -6.19 -5.89 -11.68
C SER A 53 -6.61 -4.84 -12.72
N ASP A 54 -6.82 -3.59 -12.30
CA ASP A 54 -7.27 -2.53 -13.21
C ASP A 54 -6.19 -2.12 -14.22
N PHE A 55 -4.90 -2.31 -13.89
CA PHE A 55 -3.72 -1.86 -14.65
C PHE A 55 -3.72 -0.37 -15.07
N MET A 56 -4.72 0.44 -14.71
CA MET A 56 -4.79 1.92 -14.72
C MET A 56 -4.13 2.59 -15.96
N ALA A 57 -4.52 2.18 -17.17
CA ALA A 57 -3.98 2.57 -18.49
C ALA A 57 -3.02 1.57 -19.18
N GLY A 58 -2.95 0.33 -18.69
CA GLY A 58 -2.27 -0.78 -19.36
C GLY A 58 -0.82 -1.01 -18.91
N GLY A 59 -0.17 -1.97 -19.55
CA GLY A 59 1.19 -2.42 -19.25
C GLY A 59 1.58 -3.62 -20.12
N PRO A 60 2.84 -4.06 -20.09
CA PRO A 60 3.28 -5.23 -20.84
C PRO A 60 2.47 -6.47 -20.45
N ARG A 61 1.96 -7.23 -21.42
CA ARG A 61 1.26 -8.51 -21.15
C ARG A 61 2.11 -9.49 -20.33
N ALA A 62 3.44 -9.40 -20.45
CA ALA A 62 4.39 -10.20 -19.69
C ALA A 62 4.46 -9.86 -18.18
N TYR A 63 3.77 -8.81 -17.74
CA TYR A 63 3.67 -8.41 -16.33
C TYR A 63 2.30 -8.74 -15.72
N VAL A 64 1.46 -9.48 -16.45
CA VAL A 64 0.17 -9.97 -15.97
C VAL A 64 0.39 -11.37 -15.40
N LEU A 65 0.33 -11.49 -14.07
CA LEU A 65 0.44 -12.78 -13.37
C LEU A 65 -0.87 -13.59 -13.53
N PRO A 66 -0.86 -14.90 -13.22
CA PRO A 66 -2.06 -15.73 -13.23
C PRO A 66 -3.18 -15.14 -12.36
N PRO A 67 -4.46 -15.40 -12.68
CA PRO A 67 -5.57 -14.95 -11.86
C PRO A 67 -5.55 -15.65 -10.50
N VAL A 68 -5.93 -14.91 -9.47
CA VAL A 68 -6.19 -15.46 -8.13
C VAL A 68 -7.61 -16.04 -8.15
N GLU A 69 -7.71 -17.36 -8.11
CA GLU A 69 -8.97 -18.09 -8.15
C GLU A 69 -9.00 -19.04 -6.96
N TRP A 70 -9.94 -18.82 -6.05
CA TRP A 70 -10.23 -19.67 -4.91
C TRP A 70 -11.27 -20.71 -5.34
N ALA A 71 -11.09 -21.97 -4.97
CA ALA A 71 -12.07 -23.01 -5.25
C ALA A 71 -13.37 -22.77 -4.46
N ASP A 72 -14.47 -23.38 -4.88
CA ASP A 72 -15.79 -23.21 -4.24
C ASP A 72 -15.80 -23.66 -2.75
N ASP A 73 -14.90 -24.56 -2.37
CA ASP A 73 -14.69 -25.03 -1.00
C ASP A 73 -13.62 -24.23 -0.23
N GLU A 74 -13.02 -23.21 -0.85
CA GLU A 74 -12.03 -22.32 -0.24
C GLU A 74 -12.64 -20.96 0.09
N ILE A 75 -12.23 -20.38 1.22
CA ILE A 75 -12.60 -19.01 1.61
C ILE A 75 -11.41 -18.12 1.30
N ALA A 76 -11.65 -17.04 0.56
CA ALA A 76 -10.63 -16.04 0.30
C ALA A 76 -10.14 -15.38 1.60
N ALA A 77 -8.99 -15.84 2.08
CA ALA A 77 -8.40 -15.41 3.33
C ALA A 77 -7.23 -14.45 3.12
N ASP A 78 -6.83 -13.80 4.20
CA ASP A 78 -5.87 -12.70 4.19
C ASP A 78 -4.44 -13.09 4.50
N ASP A 79 -4.22 -14.34 4.89
CA ASP A 79 -2.94 -14.92 5.29
C ASP A 79 -2.51 -16.09 4.40
N THR A 80 -3.45 -16.72 3.68
CA THR A 80 -3.19 -17.83 2.78
C THR A 80 -3.30 -17.44 1.30
N TYR A 81 -3.08 -18.42 0.43
CA TYR A 81 -3.25 -18.33 -1.02
C TYR A 81 -4.15 -19.49 -1.47
N PRO A 82 -4.86 -19.37 -2.61
CA PRO A 82 -5.57 -20.51 -3.17
C PRO A 82 -4.62 -21.68 -3.40
N ARG A 83 -5.12 -22.91 -3.22
CA ARG A 83 -4.29 -24.11 -3.37
C ARG A 83 -3.58 -24.15 -4.72
N GLY A 84 -2.25 -24.31 -4.69
CA GLY A 84 -1.41 -24.37 -5.89
C GLY A 84 -1.32 -23.05 -6.67
N TYR A 85 -1.80 -21.92 -6.13
CA TYR A 85 -1.67 -20.63 -6.79
C TYR A 85 -0.22 -20.17 -6.89
N LEU A 86 0.55 -20.26 -5.80
CA LEU A 86 1.95 -19.85 -5.80
C LEU A 86 2.81 -20.66 -6.80
N ASP A 87 2.53 -21.95 -6.98
CA ASP A 87 3.23 -22.80 -7.97
C ASP A 87 3.08 -22.28 -9.40
N ARG A 88 2.00 -21.53 -9.68
CA ARG A 88 1.75 -20.89 -10.97
C ARG A 88 2.22 -19.44 -11.01
N ALA A 89 2.00 -18.69 -9.93
CA ALA A 89 2.25 -17.26 -9.87
C ALA A 89 3.73 -16.91 -9.70
N LEU A 90 4.50 -17.72 -8.95
CA LEU A 90 5.91 -17.44 -8.69
C LEU A 90 6.79 -17.59 -9.95
N PRO A 91 6.63 -18.61 -10.81
CA PRO A 91 7.36 -18.67 -12.08
C PRO A 91 7.10 -17.46 -12.99
N ASP A 92 5.85 -16.99 -13.06
CA ASP A 92 5.48 -15.82 -13.87
C ASP A 92 6.03 -14.51 -13.26
N LEU A 93 6.03 -14.40 -11.92
CA LEU A 93 6.67 -13.29 -11.21
C LEU A 93 8.17 -13.29 -11.45
N ASP A 94 8.83 -14.45 -11.36
CA ASP A 94 10.26 -14.59 -11.63
C ASP A 94 10.58 -14.21 -13.08
N ALA A 95 9.80 -14.68 -14.05
CA ALA A 95 9.95 -14.32 -15.45
C ALA A 95 9.77 -12.80 -15.71
N ALA A 96 8.86 -12.15 -14.97
CA ALA A 96 8.66 -10.71 -15.03
C ALA A 96 9.88 -9.94 -14.47
N LEU A 97 10.42 -10.37 -13.31
CA LEU A 97 11.66 -9.85 -12.73
C LEU A 97 12.84 -10.03 -13.69
N ASP A 98 12.91 -11.19 -14.35
CA ASP A 98 13.95 -11.51 -15.30
C ASP A 98 13.87 -10.65 -16.57
N ARG A 99 12.65 -10.27 -16.97
CA ARG A 99 12.43 -9.29 -18.03
C ARG A 99 12.86 -7.89 -17.61
N VAL A 100 12.57 -7.46 -16.37
CA VAL A 100 13.08 -6.20 -15.81
C VAL A 100 14.61 -6.18 -15.87
N ARG A 101 15.27 -7.26 -15.42
CA ARG A 101 16.72 -7.42 -15.48
C ARG A 101 17.28 -7.31 -16.89
N ARG A 102 16.70 -8.01 -17.87
CA ARG A 102 17.13 -7.96 -19.29
C ARG A 102 16.96 -6.58 -19.91
N HIS A 103 16.03 -5.77 -19.40
CA HIS A 103 15.74 -4.42 -19.87
C HIS A 103 16.02 -3.39 -18.78
N ALA A 104 17.05 -3.60 -17.95
CA ALA A 104 17.36 -2.73 -16.82
C ALA A 104 17.55 -1.27 -17.24
N ALA A 105 18.03 -1.02 -18.46
CA ALA A 105 18.18 0.33 -19.03
C ALA A 105 16.85 1.08 -19.21
N ASP A 106 15.72 0.38 -19.28
CA ASP A 106 14.38 0.94 -19.44
C ASP A 106 13.76 1.41 -18.12
N TYR A 107 14.36 1.07 -16.99
CA TYR A 107 13.87 1.39 -15.66
C TYR A 107 14.88 2.21 -14.88
N ASP A 108 14.38 3.16 -14.09
CA ASP A 108 15.17 3.91 -13.13
C ASP A 108 15.12 3.23 -11.75
N VAL A 109 13.96 2.69 -11.35
CA VAL A 109 13.74 2.08 -10.02
C VAL A 109 12.66 1.01 -10.08
N VAL A 110 12.79 0.00 -9.22
CA VAL A 110 11.74 -0.98 -8.92
C VAL A 110 11.11 -0.61 -7.58
N VAL A 111 9.78 -0.49 -7.53
CA VAL A 111 9.04 -0.34 -6.27
C VAL A 111 8.32 -1.63 -5.94
N ASN A 112 8.58 -2.19 -4.76
CA ASN A 112 8.09 -3.50 -4.35
C ASN A 112 7.09 -3.38 -3.19
N HIS A 113 5.90 -3.94 -3.41
CA HIS A 113 4.84 -4.09 -2.40
C HIS A 113 4.44 -5.57 -2.25
N CYS A 114 5.18 -6.48 -2.87
CA CYS A 114 4.93 -7.91 -2.77
C CYS A 114 5.32 -8.43 -1.38
N LEU A 115 4.44 -9.22 -0.78
CA LEU A 115 4.66 -9.86 0.53
C LEU A 115 5.22 -11.28 0.38
N HIS A 116 6.00 -11.53 -0.68
CA HIS A 116 6.70 -12.78 -0.92
C HIS A 116 8.21 -12.51 -1.03
N GLY A 117 9.06 -13.47 -0.65
CA GLY A 117 10.52 -13.29 -0.59
C GLY A 117 11.19 -13.07 -1.95
N LEU A 118 10.64 -13.65 -3.02
CA LEU A 118 11.24 -13.68 -4.36
C LEU A 118 11.74 -12.30 -4.88
N PRO A 119 10.97 -11.19 -4.85
CA PRO A 119 11.50 -9.89 -5.27
C PRO A 119 12.68 -9.37 -4.43
N LEU A 120 12.75 -9.74 -3.15
CA LEU A 120 13.84 -9.37 -2.25
C LEU A 120 15.10 -10.19 -2.56
N GLU A 121 14.98 -11.51 -2.72
CA GLU A 121 16.09 -12.40 -3.14
C GLU A 121 16.70 -11.95 -4.47
N ARG A 122 15.87 -11.48 -5.40
CA ARG A 122 16.30 -11.03 -6.72
C ARG A 122 16.87 -9.61 -6.72
N ALA A 123 16.70 -8.83 -5.65
CA ALA A 123 16.88 -7.37 -5.66
C ALA A 123 18.26 -6.94 -6.18
N GLY A 124 19.35 -7.57 -5.72
CA GLY A 124 20.71 -7.22 -6.14
C GLY A 124 21.04 -7.66 -7.58
N SER A 125 20.29 -8.61 -8.16
CA SER A 125 20.50 -9.13 -9.51
C SER A 125 19.77 -8.35 -10.62
N LEU A 126 18.84 -7.45 -10.27
CA LEU A 126 17.99 -6.77 -11.25
C LEU A 126 18.72 -5.69 -12.07
N GLY A 127 19.86 -5.21 -11.60
CA GLY A 127 20.60 -4.11 -12.25
C GLY A 127 19.93 -2.74 -12.13
N VAL A 128 18.83 -2.66 -11.36
CA VAL A 128 18.00 -1.48 -11.08
C VAL A 128 17.79 -1.42 -9.55
N PRO A 129 17.89 -0.24 -8.90
CA PRO A 129 17.64 -0.16 -7.45
C PRO A 129 16.21 -0.58 -7.10
N VAL A 130 16.07 -1.33 -6.01
CA VAL A 130 14.78 -1.78 -5.47
C VAL A 130 14.45 -1.01 -4.20
N VAL A 131 13.24 -0.48 -4.12
CA VAL A 131 12.67 0.16 -2.93
C VAL A 131 11.43 -0.62 -2.53
N SER A 132 11.44 -1.23 -1.34
CA SER A 132 10.34 -2.05 -0.84
C SER A 132 9.58 -1.34 0.28
N THR A 133 8.25 -1.40 0.26
CA THR A 133 7.42 -0.85 1.35
C THR A 133 6.94 -1.96 2.27
N LEU A 134 7.24 -1.82 3.56
CA LEU A 134 6.85 -2.71 4.65
C LEU A 134 5.45 -2.31 5.14
N HIS A 135 4.45 -3.14 4.83
CA HIS A 135 3.03 -2.90 5.13
C HIS A 135 2.50 -3.70 6.32
N THR A 136 3.25 -4.69 6.79
CA THR A 136 2.84 -5.69 7.78
C THR A 136 3.83 -5.72 8.95
N PRO A 137 3.48 -6.39 10.06
CA PRO A 137 4.47 -6.83 11.04
C PRO A 137 5.55 -7.70 10.38
N VAL A 138 6.61 -8.00 11.14
CA VAL A 138 7.76 -8.76 10.64
C VAL A 138 7.33 -10.13 10.10
N ILE A 139 7.74 -10.41 8.86
CA ILE A 139 7.59 -11.72 8.22
C ILE A 139 8.99 -12.34 8.13
N PRO A 140 9.30 -13.40 8.91
CA PRO A 140 10.64 -14.00 8.96
C PRO A 140 11.17 -14.42 7.57
N GLU A 141 10.29 -14.90 6.70
CA GLU A 141 10.62 -15.30 5.34
C GLU A 141 11.13 -14.13 4.51
N LEU A 142 10.59 -12.92 4.69
CA LEU A 142 11.05 -11.72 3.99
C LEU A 142 12.41 -11.24 4.50
N VAL A 143 12.68 -11.38 5.80
CA VAL A 143 13.99 -11.08 6.40
C VAL A 143 15.05 -12.06 5.85
N ALA A 144 14.73 -13.34 5.78
CA ALA A 144 15.61 -14.35 5.21
C ALA A 144 15.88 -14.10 3.71
N ALA A 145 14.84 -13.75 2.95
CA ALA A 145 14.93 -13.41 1.54
C ALA A 145 15.82 -12.18 1.27
N ASP A 146 15.68 -11.10 2.05
CA ASP A 146 16.58 -9.94 1.96
C ASP A 146 18.04 -10.32 2.26
N ALA A 147 18.24 -11.15 3.30
CA ALA A 147 19.57 -11.61 3.68
C ALA A 147 20.24 -12.47 2.59
N ALA A 148 19.44 -13.20 1.81
CA ALA A 148 19.89 -14.05 0.71
C ALA A 148 20.13 -13.29 -0.61
N SER A 149 19.81 -12.00 -0.69
CA SER A 149 19.99 -11.21 -1.91
C SER A 149 21.47 -10.97 -2.25
N ASP A 150 21.89 -11.51 -3.39
CA ASP A 150 23.24 -11.34 -3.94
C ASP A 150 23.38 -10.03 -4.74
N GLY A 151 24.46 -9.29 -4.54
CA GLY A 151 24.80 -8.11 -5.36
C GLY A 151 24.12 -6.80 -4.94
N GLY A 152 23.41 -6.79 -3.81
CA GLY A 152 22.76 -5.61 -3.23
C GLY A 152 21.42 -5.95 -2.60
N ARG A 153 20.94 -5.08 -1.70
CA ARG A 153 19.66 -5.25 -0.99
C ARG A 153 18.68 -4.16 -1.36
N SER A 154 17.41 -4.41 -1.08
CA SER A 154 16.37 -3.38 -1.18
C SER A 154 16.66 -2.24 -0.20
N SER A 155 16.30 -1.02 -0.56
CA SER A 155 16.03 0.02 0.45
C SER A 155 14.60 -0.13 0.95
N TYR A 156 14.35 0.20 2.22
CA TYR A 156 13.04 -0.05 2.82
C TYR A 156 12.33 1.23 3.24
N LEU A 157 11.02 1.22 3.03
CA LEU A 157 10.06 2.20 3.53
C LEU A 157 9.16 1.53 4.55
N SER A 158 8.83 2.21 5.65
CA SER A 158 7.86 1.71 6.64
C SER A 158 6.68 2.67 6.74
N VAL A 159 5.47 2.11 6.82
CA VAL A 159 4.22 2.89 6.88
C VAL A 159 4.01 3.61 8.23
N SER A 160 4.79 3.30 9.26
CA SER A 160 4.77 3.96 10.56
C SER A 160 6.12 3.84 11.26
N ARG A 161 6.34 4.60 12.35
CA ARG A 161 7.52 4.40 13.20
C ARG A 161 7.42 3.09 13.98
N HIS A 162 6.23 2.67 14.34
CA HIS A 162 5.96 1.38 14.97
C HIS A 162 6.47 0.23 14.09
N THR A 163 6.01 0.14 12.84
CA THR A 163 6.48 -0.86 11.86
C THR A 163 7.98 -0.75 11.63
N ALA A 164 8.53 0.47 11.52
CA ALA A 164 9.97 0.65 11.37
C ALA A 164 10.76 0.08 12.56
N GLY A 165 10.27 0.25 13.79
CA GLY A 165 10.90 -0.27 15.00
C GLY A 165 10.86 -1.79 15.10
N GLU A 166 9.73 -2.41 14.74
CA GLU A 166 9.61 -3.88 14.69
C GLU A 166 10.59 -4.49 13.68
N TRP A 167 10.64 -3.95 12.46
CA TRP A 167 11.53 -4.44 11.42
C TRP A 167 13.00 -4.14 11.68
N ALA A 168 13.33 -2.99 12.29
CA ALA A 168 14.69 -2.70 12.72
C ALA A 168 15.18 -3.69 13.78
N SER A 169 14.29 -4.14 14.69
CA SER A 169 14.60 -5.19 15.66
C SER A 169 14.88 -6.55 15.01
N ALA A 170 14.39 -6.76 13.79
CA ALA A 170 14.69 -7.92 12.95
C ALA A 170 15.87 -7.69 11.98
N GLY A 171 16.59 -6.56 12.09
CA GLY A 171 17.77 -6.25 11.28
C GLY A 171 17.49 -5.57 9.94
N VAL A 172 16.28 -5.04 9.74
CA VAL A 172 15.88 -4.34 8.51
C VAL A 172 15.57 -2.87 8.81
N ASP A 173 16.54 -2.00 8.55
CA ASP A 173 16.36 -0.55 8.69
C ASP A 173 15.51 0.02 7.55
N SER A 174 14.65 0.99 7.89
CA SER A 174 13.72 1.61 6.94
C SER A 174 13.50 3.10 7.18
N VAL A 175 13.14 3.83 6.13
CA VAL A 175 12.70 5.22 6.21
C VAL A 175 11.20 5.25 6.42
N VAL A 176 10.73 6.03 7.39
CA VAL A 176 9.29 6.15 7.66
C VAL A 176 8.61 7.00 6.58
N LEU A 177 7.69 6.37 5.84
CA LEU A 177 6.83 6.99 4.85
C LEU A 177 5.38 6.53 5.07
N PRO A 178 4.58 7.31 5.85
CA PRO A 178 3.17 6.99 6.11
C PRO A 178 2.35 6.82 4.84
N ASN A 179 1.33 5.96 4.87
CA ASN A 179 0.39 5.88 3.76
C ASN A 179 -0.35 7.21 3.59
N GLY A 180 -0.80 7.45 2.35
CA GLY A 180 -1.47 8.67 1.95
C GLY A 180 -2.89 8.38 1.46
N VAL A 181 -3.76 9.35 1.63
CA VAL A 181 -5.16 9.33 1.21
C VAL A 181 -5.39 10.46 0.22
N ASP A 182 -6.01 10.15 -0.90
CA ASP A 182 -6.39 11.14 -1.90
C ASP A 182 -7.51 12.02 -1.34
N ALA A 183 -7.23 13.31 -1.16
CA ALA A 183 -8.17 14.24 -0.55
C ALA A 183 -9.34 14.59 -1.49
N ASP A 184 -9.18 14.41 -2.80
CA ASP A 184 -10.23 14.65 -3.80
C ASP A 184 -11.19 13.46 -3.88
N LEU A 185 -10.67 12.24 -3.71
CA LEU A 185 -11.50 11.03 -3.61
C LEU A 185 -12.17 10.87 -2.25
N TRP A 186 -11.62 11.47 -1.20
CA TRP A 186 -12.20 11.52 0.15
C TRP A 186 -12.56 12.94 0.57
N PRO A 187 -13.56 13.59 -0.07
CA PRO A 187 -13.89 15.00 0.16
C PRO A 187 -14.50 15.25 1.55
N LEU A 188 -14.53 16.53 1.97
CA LEU A 188 -15.18 16.92 3.21
C LEU A 188 -16.66 16.51 3.20
N GLY A 189 -17.05 15.68 4.16
CA GLY A 189 -18.41 15.22 4.32
C GLY A 189 -19.27 16.17 5.14
N ARG A 190 -20.59 15.97 5.07
CA ARG A 190 -21.59 16.74 5.83
C ARG A 190 -21.79 16.26 7.28
N GLY A 191 -21.27 15.09 7.64
CA GLY A 191 -21.56 14.41 8.89
C GLY A 191 -22.98 13.85 8.97
N GLY A 192 -23.28 13.18 10.08
CA GLY A 192 -24.61 12.59 10.28
C GLY A 192 -24.82 12.04 11.69
N ALA A 193 -25.74 11.07 11.79
CA ALA A 193 -26.20 10.51 13.06
C ALA A 193 -25.64 9.12 13.36
N GLY A 194 -25.28 8.35 12.33
CA GLY A 194 -24.82 6.96 12.49
C GLY A 194 -23.31 6.81 12.61
N LEU A 195 -22.90 5.69 13.17
CA LEU A 195 -21.52 5.24 13.23
C LEU A 195 -21.17 4.49 11.94
N VAL A 196 -19.89 4.48 11.59
CA VAL A 196 -19.35 3.62 10.53
C VAL A 196 -18.20 2.81 11.08
N TRP A 197 -18.10 1.57 10.61
CA TRP A 197 -16.92 0.75 10.73
C TRP A 197 -16.61 0.21 9.35
N PHE A 198 -15.35 0.25 8.94
CA PHE A 198 -14.96 -0.28 7.63
C PHE A 198 -13.58 -0.93 7.67
N GLY A 199 -13.45 -2.04 6.96
CA GLY A 199 -12.26 -2.86 6.96
C GLY A 199 -12.57 -4.32 6.68
N ARG A 200 -11.53 -5.16 6.75
CA ARG A 200 -11.66 -6.61 6.57
C ARG A 200 -12.35 -7.20 7.79
N LEU A 201 -13.43 -7.97 7.61
CA LEU A 201 -14.12 -8.62 8.73
C LEU A 201 -13.36 -9.90 9.10
N VAL A 202 -12.36 -9.72 9.96
CA VAL A 202 -11.46 -10.75 10.50
C VAL A 202 -11.24 -10.50 12.00
N PRO A 203 -10.85 -11.52 12.79
CA PRO A 203 -10.68 -11.38 14.24
C PRO A 203 -9.77 -10.22 14.65
N GLU A 204 -8.64 -10.03 13.97
CA GLU A 204 -7.65 -9.00 14.32
C GLU A 204 -8.18 -7.56 14.20
N LYS A 205 -9.24 -7.34 13.41
CA LYS A 205 -9.88 -6.02 13.22
C LYS A 205 -11.00 -5.74 14.22
N GLY A 206 -11.38 -6.74 15.01
CA GLY A 206 -12.25 -6.57 16.17
C GLY A 206 -13.64 -6.03 15.88
N THR A 207 -14.21 -6.25 14.68
CA THR A 207 -15.53 -5.74 14.25
C THR A 207 -16.63 -5.87 15.32
N HIS A 208 -16.74 -7.03 15.98
CA HIS A 208 -17.65 -7.29 17.10
C HIS A 208 -17.64 -6.22 18.22
N LEU A 209 -16.48 -5.62 18.51
CA LEU A 209 -16.35 -4.56 19.51
C LEU A 209 -17.01 -3.25 19.05
N ALA A 210 -17.06 -2.99 17.73
CA ALA A 210 -17.80 -1.86 17.19
C ALA A 210 -19.32 -2.03 17.38
N LEU A 211 -19.84 -3.26 17.33
CA LEU A 211 -21.25 -3.56 17.60
C LEU A 211 -21.59 -3.27 19.06
N GLU A 212 -20.71 -3.64 19.99
CA GLU A 212 -20.86 -3.34 21.41
C GLU A 212 -20.92 -1.83 21.66
N VAL A 213 -20.00 -1.07 21.07
CA VAL A 213 -20.00 0.40 21.16
C VAL A 213 -21.28 1.01 20.58
N ALA A 214 -21.75 0.53 19.43
CA ALA A 214 -22.98 1.03 18.82
C ALA A 214 -24.20 0.85 19.74
N ARG A 215 -24.30 -0.31 20.43
CA ARG A 215 -25.34 -0.59 21.42
C ARG A 215 -25.22 0.29 22.67
N LEU A 216 -24.01 0.48 23.18
CA LEU A 216 -23.76 1.36 24.33
C LEU A 216 -24.16 2.82 24.05
N LEU A 217 -23.99 3.27 22.80
CA LEU A 217 -24.36 4.62 22.38
C LEU A 217 -25.81 4.75 21.91
N ASP A 218 -26.51 3.63 21.72
CA ASP A 218 -27.82 3.58 21.05
C ASP A 218 -27.81 4.31 19.69
N LEU A 219 -26.77 4.08 18.87
CA LEU A 219 -26.61 4.67 17.54
C LEU A 219 -26.60 3.60 16.44
N PRO A 220 -27.15 3.87 15.24
CA PRO A 220 -27.05 2.94 14.13
C PRO A 220 -25.60 2.80 13.67
N LEU A 221 -25.21 1.60 13.22
CA LEU A 221 -23.86 1.28 12.74
C LEU A 221 -23.94 0.68 11.34
N THR A 222 -23.19 1.26 10.40
CA THR A 222 -22.96 0.64 9.09
C THR A 222 -21.56 0.03 9.05
N ILE A 223 -21.49 -1.26 8.75
CA ILE A 223 -20.28 -2.07 8.64
C ILE A 223 -20.00 -2.30 7.15
N VAL A 224 -18.82 -1.90 6.69
CA VAL A 224 -18.41 -2.00 5.29
C VAL A 224 -17.15 -2.85 5.16
N GLY A 225 -17.14 -3.72 4.16
CA GLY A 225 -15.98 -4.52 3.83
C GLY A 225 -16.33 -5.97 3.54
N ARG A 226 -15.36 -6.69 3.00
CA ARG A 226 -15.50 -8.12 2.72
C ARG A 226 -15.37 -8.95 3.98
N ILE A 227 -16.02 -10.10 3.97
CA ILE A 227 -15.79 -11.17 4.95
C ILE A 227 -14.46 -11.83 4.60
N GLY A 228 -13.45 -11.65 5.46
CA GLY A 228 -12.14 -12.31 5.31
C GLY A 228 -12.04 -13.61 6.11
N ASP A 229 -12.91 -13.76 7.13
CA ASP A 229 -13.05 -14.97 7.93
C ASP A 229 -14.54 -15.22 8.17
N GLN A 230 -15.09 -16.24 7.49
CA GLN A 230 -16.51 -16.60 7.57
C GLN A 230 -16.88 -17.10 8.98
N ALA A 231 -16.00 -17.87 9.62
CA ALA A 231 -16.27 -18.42 10.94
C ALA A 231 -16.31 -17.31 12.00
N TYR A 232 -15.45 -16.30 11.88
CA TYR A 232 -15.51 -15.09 12.70
C TYR A 232 -16.79 -14.30 12.46
N PHE A 233 -17.15 -14.08 11.19
CA PHE A 233 -18.37 -13.35 10.83
C PHE A 233 -19.61 -14.01 11.44
N ASP A 234 -19.80 -15.31 11.19
CA ASP A 234 -20.98 -16.06 11.65
C ASP A 234 -21.08 -16.10 13.18
N ARG A 235 -19.94 -16.19 13.88
CA ARG A 235 -19.89 -16.30 15.34
C ARG A 235 -20.00 -14.95 16.05
N ALA A 236 -19.35 -13.91 15.54
CA ALA A 236 -19.09 -12.68 16.30
C ALA A 236 -19.75 -11.43 15.71
N VAL A 237 -20.11 -11.42 14.43
CA VAL A 237 -20.67 -10.25 13.75
C VAL A 237 -22.14 -10.46 13.38
N ALA A 238 -22.44 -11.52 12.62
CA ALA A 238 -23.78 -11.81 12.12
C ALA A 238 -24.87 -11.85 13.20
N PRO A 239 -24.66 -12.44 14.39
CA PRO A 239 -25.67 -12.50 15.45
C PRO A 239 -26.05 -11.13 16.01
N GLY A 240 -25.22 -10.10 15.75
CA GLY A 240 -25.45 -8.76 16.23
C GLY A 240 -25.97 -7.77 15.20
N LEU A 241 -26.26 -8.23 13.97
CA LEU A 241 -26.86 -7.43 12.92
C LEU A 241 -28.39 -7.34 13.11
N ASP A 242 -28.95 -6.18 12.82
CA ASP A 242 -30.38 -5.88 12.91
C ASP A 242 -30.76 -4.67 12.02
N ASP A 243 -31.95 -4.10 12.21
CA ASP A 243 -32.41 -2.93 11.46
C ASP A 243 -31.54 -1.68 11.66
N ARG A 244 -30.76 -1.59 12.74
CA ARG A 244 -29.90 -0.45 13.10
C ARG A 244 -28.41 -0.75 12.88
N ILE A 245 -28.00 -2.01 12.91
CA ILE A 245 -26.62 -2.47 12.71
C ILE A 245 -26.56 -3.34 11.46
N ARG A 246 -25.98 -2.83 10.37
CA ARG A 246 -26.01 -3.48 9.06
C ARG A 246 -24.63 -3.70 8.48
N HIS A 247 -24.41 -4.87 7.90
CA HIS A 247 -23.27 -5.14 7.01
C HIS A 247 -23.72 -4.96 5.56
N VAL A 248 -23.01 -4.11 4.81
CA VAL A 248 -23.38 -3.74 3.43
C VAL A 248 -22.43 -4.31 2.37
N GLY A 249 -21.52 -5.20 2.77
CA GLY A 249 -20.47 -5.72 1.88
C GLY A 249 -19.37 -4.68 1.59
N PRO A 250 -18.44 -4.98 0.66
CA PRO A 250 -17.41 -4.04 0.22
C PRO A 250 -18.00 -2.97 -0.71
N LEU A 251 -17.49 -1.74 -0.60
CA LEU A 251 -17.88 -0.60 -1.44
C LEU A 251 -16.69 -0.11 -2.27
N ALA A 252 -16.96 0.46 -3.45
CA ALA A 252 -15.93 1.20 -4.18
C ALA A 252 -15.54 2.46 -3.40
N GLN A 253 -14.35 2.99 -3.67
CA GLN A 253 -13.78 4.09 -2.88
C GLN A 253 -14.68 5.34 -2.85
N PRO A 254 -15.31 5.80 -3.94
CA PRO A 254 -16.21 6.95 -3.89
C PRO A 254 -17.45 6.73 -3.02
N GLU A 255 -18.02 5.52 -3.07
CA GLU A 255 -19.21 5.16 -2.28
C GLU A 255 -18.87 5.05 -0.80
N LEU A 256 -17.71 4.47 -0.48
CA LEU A 256 -17.19 4.39 0.87
C LEU A 256 -16.90 5.78 1.44
N ALA A 257 -16.22 6.65 0.70
CA ALA A 257 -15.91 8.02 1.12
C ALA A 257 -17.17 8.83 1.41
N ASP A 258 -18.19 8.71 0.56
CA ASP A 258 -19.49 9.38 0.74
C ASP A 258 -20.26 8.84 1.96
N LEU A 259 -20.25 7.52 2.19
CA LEU A 259 -20.81 6.93 3.41
C LEU A 259 -20.08 7.43 4.66
N VAL A 260 -18.75 7.33 4.68
CA VAL A 260 -17.92 7.75 5.81
C VAL A 260 -18.07 9.24 6.09
N GLY A 261 -18.10 10.08 5.07
CA GLY A 261 -18.30 11.53 5.19
C GLY A 261 -19.68 11.93 5.72
N ARG A 262 -20.67 11.03 5.67
CA ARG A 262 -22.00 11.21 6.24
C ARG A 262 -22.19 10.55 7.61
N SER A 263 -21.14 9.98 8.18
CA SER A 263 -21.17 9.40 9.51
C SER A 263 -20.85 10.42 10.60
N ALA A 264 -21.37 10.13 11.79
CA ALA A 264 -21.11 10.88 13.02
C ALA A 264 -19.68 10.63 13.53
N CYS A 265 -19.23 9.37 13.47
CA CYS A 265 -17.93 8.92 13.93
C CYS A 265 -17.57 7.60 13.22
N SER A 266 -16.29 7.39 12.96
CA SER A 266 -15.74 6.10 12.55
C SER A 266 -15.18 5.36 13.75
N LEU A 267 -15.53 4.09 13.90
CA LEU A 267 -14.96 3.19 14.91
C LEU A 267 -13.84 2.38 14.28
N VAL A 268 -12.67 2.36 14.92
CA VAL A 268 -11.49 1.61 14.46
C VAL A 268 -11.00 0.72 15.59
N THR A 269 -11.33 -0.56 15.52
CA THR A 269 -11.27 -1.49 16.67
C THR A 269 -10.25 -2.63 16.55
N PRO A 270 -9.05 -2.45 15.94
CA PRO A 270 -8.09 -3.55 15.88
C PRO A 270 -7.66 -3.99 17.28
N VAL A 271 -7.35 -5.29 17.41
CA VAL A 271 -6.88 -5.93 18.65
C VAL A 271 -5.49 -6.55 18.48
N TRP A 272 -4.77 -6.10 17.45
CA TRP A 272 -3.44 -6.54 17.06
C TRP A 272 -2.54 -5.31 16.85
N ASP A 273 -1.25 -5.54 16.65
CA ASP A 273 -0.27 -4.50 16.31
C ASP A 273 -0.52 -3.98 14.88
N GLU A 274 -1.48 -3.06 14.76
CA GLU A 274 -1.89 -2.47 13.50
C GLU A 274 -0.72 -1.67 12.88
N PRO A 275 -0.21 -2.02 11.68
CA PRO A 275 0.97 -1.36 11.11
C PRO A 275 0.77 0.13 10.86
N PHE A 276 -0.40 0.51 10.37
CA PHE A 276 -0.75 1.91 10.11
C PHE A 276 -2.23 2.21 10.40
N GLY A 277 -3.14 1.43 9.82
CA GLY A 277 -4.59 1.66 9.95
C GLY A 277 -5.11 2.74 9.01
N LEU A 278 -5.00 2.52 7.69
CA LEU A 278 -5.40 3.47 6.62
C LEU A 278 -6.84 4.01 6.75
N VAL A 279 -7.74 3.22 7.35
CA VAL A 279 -9.13 3.59 7.61
C VAL A 279 -9.27 4.84 8.50
N ALA A 280 -8.32 5.08 9.40
CA ALA A 280 -8.33 6.26 10.25
C ALA A 280 -8.10 7.55 9.45
N PRO A 281 -7.00 7.72 8.68
CA PRO A 281 -6.80 8.90 7.86
C PRO A 281 -7.83 9.03 6.75
N GLU A 282 -8.37 7.92 6.21
CA GLU A 282 -9.51 7.95 5.27
C GLU A 282 -10.74 8.63 5.90
N ALA A 283 -11.13 8.24 7.11
CA ALA A 283 -12.23 8.87 7.84
C ALA A 283 -11.94 10.34 8.18
N LEU A 284 -10.75 10.63 8.73
CA LEU A 284 -10.35 11.99 9.09
C LEU A 284 -10.29 12.92 7.87
N MET A 285 -9.92 12.40 6.69
CA MET A 285 -9.92 13.16 5.44
C MET A 285 -11.32 13.71 5.13
N THR A 286 -12.37 12.93 5.40
CA THR A 286 -13.77 13.39 5.20
C THR A 286 -14.28 14.32 6.32
N GLY A 287 -13.44 14.67 7.29
CA GLY A 287 -13.84 15.40 8.50
C GLY A 287 -14.64 14.56 9.50
N THR A 288 -14.74 13.25 9.30
CA THR A 288 -15.37 12.31 10.23
C THR A 288 -14.38 12.00 11.36
N PRO A 289 -14.74 12.25 12.63
CA PRO A 289 -13.85 11.92 13.73
C PRO A 289 -13.72 10.41 13.91
N VAL A 290 -12.65 9.98 14.58
CA VAL A 290 -12.28 8.57 14.75
C VAL A 290 -12.13 8.24 16.23
N ALA A 291 -12.90 7.28 16.71
CA ALA A 291 -12.65 6.63 17.99
C ALA A 291 -11.95 5.30 17.71
N ALA A 292 -10.77 5.10 18.27
CA ALA A 292 -9.92 3.96 17.93
C ALA A 292 -9.35 3.24 19.16
N HIS A 293 -8.91 2.01 18.97
CA HIS A 293 -8.02 1.35 19.94
C HIS A 293 -6.59 1.91 19.84
N ASP A 294 -5.90 1.98 20.98
CA ASP A 294 -4.53 2.48 21.10
C ASP A 294 -3.50 1.39 20.79
N VAL A 295 -3.38 1.03 19.51
CA VAL A 295 -2.49 -0.05 19.05
C VAL A 295 -1.65 0.40 17.84
N GLY A 296 -0.41 -0.09 17.79
CA GLY A 296 0.52 0.09 16.67
C GLY A 296 0.58 1.52 16.11
N GLY A 297 0.44 1.63 14.79
CA GLY A 297 0.49 2.89 14.04
C GLY A 297 -0.68 3.85 14.32
N LEU A 298 -1.82 3.38 14.86
CA LEU A 298 -2.96 4.25 15.17
C LEU A 298 -2.63 5.26 16.27
N THR A 299 -1.82 4.87 17.24
CA THR A 299 -1.33 5.77 18.30
C THR A 299 -0.56 6.96 17.72
N GLU A 300 0.21 6.74 16.65
CA GLU A 300 0.95 7.81 15.98
C GLU A 300 0.04 8.77 15.22
N ILE A 301 -0.98 8.22 14.56
CA ILE A 301 -1.99 9.00 13.84
C ILE A 301 -2.74 9.90 14.82
N ALA A 302 -3.22 9.33 15.92
CA ALA A 302 -3.95 10.05 16.97
C ALA A 302 -3.14 11.22 17.56
N ARG A 303 -1.85 10.99 17.87
CA ARG A 303 -0.95 12.05 18.37
C ARG A 303 -0.69 13.14 17.34
N GLY A 304 -0.77 12.81 16.06
CA GLY A 304 -0.52 13.74 14.97
C GLY A 304 -1.75 14.54 14.54
N THR A 305 -2.96 14.06 14.76
CA THR A 305 -4.17 14.65 14.18
C THR A 305 -5.11 15.22 15.22
N THR A 306 -6.02 16.09 14.77
CA THR A 306 -7.22 16.43 15.54
C THR A 306 -8.37 15.51 15.13
N GLY A 307 -9.37 15.34 15.99
CA GLY A 307 -10.55 14.52 15.68
C GLY A 307 -10.37 13.02 15.85
N MET A 308 -9.27 12.57 16.47
CA MET A 308 -9.06 11.16 16.80
C MET A 308 -8.74 11.01 18.29
N THR A 309 -9.36 10.03 18.93
CA THR A 309 -9.07 9.63 20.31
C THR A 309 -8.82 8.13 20.33
N THR A 310 -7.73 7.72 20.97
CA THR A 310 -7.41 6.30 21.19
C THR A 310 -7.65 5.90 22.64
N VAL A 311 -8.08 4.65 22.85
CA VAL A 311 -8.31 4.04 24.17
C VAL A 311 -7.79 2.60 24.20
N PRO A 312 -7.50 2.01 25.37
CA PRO A 312 -7.21 0.58 25.48
C PRO A 312 -8.32 -0.30 24.87
N HIS A 313 -7.93 -1.40 24.23
CA HIS A 313 -8.86 -2.27 23.50
C HIS A 313 -9.79 -3.14 24.38
N ASP A 314 -9.54 -3.20 25.69
CA ASP A 314 -10.28 -4.00 26.67
C ASP A 314 -11.42 -3.22 27.36
N ASP A 315 -11.65 -1.97 26.95
CA ASP A 315 -12.71 -1.11 27.51
C ASP A 315 -13.65 -0.52 26.42
N PRO A 316 -14.72 -1.24 26.05
CA PRO A 316 -15.70 -0.73 25.08
C PRO A 316 -16.46 0.52 25.59
N ARG A 317 -16.52 0.77 26.90
CA ARG A 317 -17.17 1.96 27.46
C ARG A 317 -16.29 3.19 27.27
N ALA A 318 -14.98 3.06 27.44
CA ALA A 318 -14.03 4.12 27.12
C ALA A 318 -14.11 4.49 25.62
N LEU A 319 -14.22 3.51 24.73
CA LEU A 319 -14.36 3.76 23.30
C LEU A 319 -15.69 4.48 22.97
N ALA A 320 -16.78 4.08 23.61
CA ALA A 320 -18.07 4.76 23.49
C ALA A 320 -18.02 6.21 24.00
N GLU A 321 -17.42 6.45 25.16
CA GLU A 321 -17.20 7.80 25.71
C GLU A 321 -16.41 8.67 24.73
N ALA A 322 -15.28 8.16 24.22
CA ALA A 322 -14.44 8.85 23.25
C ALA A 322 -15.24 9.22 21.99
N ALA A 323 -15.98 8.26 21.41
CA ALA A 323 -16.84 8.51 20.26
C ALA A 323 -17.87 9.61 20.54
N ARG A 324 -18.55 9.58 21.71
CA ARG A 324 -19.54 10.60 22.07
C ARG A 324 -18.93 12.01 22.18
N GLN A 325 -17.76 12.13 22.81
CA GLN A 325 -17.06 13.41 22.93
C GLN A 325 -16.63 13.95 21.56
N LEU A 326 -16.11 13.08 20.70
CA LEU A 326 -15.71 13.41 19.34
C LEU A 326 -16.89 13.85 18.46
N ILE A 327 -18.04 13.17 18.56
CA ILE A 327 -19.28 13.55 17.87
C ILE A 327 -19.71 14.96 18.31
N ALA A 328 -19.70 15.25 19.61
CA ALA A 328 -20.04 16.58 20.11
C ALA A 328 -19.04 17.65 19.62
N ALA A 329 -17.75 17.35 19.66
CA ALA A 329 -16.70 18.27 19.24
C ALA A 329 -16.74 18.60 17.75
N SER A 330 -17.01 17.61 16.89
CA SER A 330 -17.06 17.76 15.43
C SER A 330 -18.29 18.53 14.93
N ARG A 331 -19.37 18.57 15.71
CA ARG A 331 -20.60 19.34 15.41
C ARG A 331 -20.48 20.84 15.68
N ARG A 332 -19.42 21.30 16.34
CA ARG A 332 -19.16 22.73 16.51
C ARG A 332 -18.82 23.37 15.15
N PRO A 333 -19.12 24.66 14.94
CA PRO A 333 -18.75 25.35 13.71
C PRO A 333 -17.26 25.20 13.38
N GLY A 334 -16.93 24.75 12.17
CA GLY A 334 -15.55 24.51 11.74
C GLY A 334 -14.92 23.20 12.26
N GLY A 335 -15.65 22.39 13.02
CA GLY A 335 -15.12 21.19 13.67
C GLY A 335 -14.63 20.15 12.66
N ARG A 336 -15.44 19.81 11.66
CA ARG A 336 -15.08 18.81 10.63
C ARG A 336 -14.00 19.34 9.68
N GLU A 337 -14.03 20.63 9.39
CA GLU A 337 -13.02 21.33 8.58
C GLU A 337 -11.65 21.26 9.27
N ALA A 338 -11.59 21.49 10.59
CA ALA A 338 -10.35 21.37 11.35
C ALA A 338 -9.80 19.95 11.37
N ILE A 339 -10.67 18.94 11.51
CA ILE A 339 -10.30 17.52 11.42
C ILE A 339 -9.67 17.22 10.06
N ARG A 340 -10.38 17.59 8.96
CA ARG A 340 -9.88 17.41 7.59
C ARG A 340 -8.57 18.13 7.37
N ALA A 341 -8.44 19.39 7.79
CA ALA A 341 -7.22 20.16 7.61
C ALA A 341 -6.01 19.49 8.28
N GLY A 342 -6.20 18.93 9.48
CA GLY A 342 -5.18 18.13 10.17
C GLY A 342 -4.77 16.87 9.40
N ALA A 343 -5.76 16.17 8.81
CA ALA A 343 -5.53 14.99 7.99
C ALA A 343 -4.80 15.31 6.68
N VAL A 344 -5.26 16.31 5.92
CA VAL A 344 -4.65 16.75 4.65
C VAL A 344 -3.18 17.12 4.84
N ALA A 345 -2.86 17.88 5.90
CA ALA A 345 -1.51 18.34 6.17
C ALA A 345 -0.50 17.20 6.46
N ARG A 346 -0.98 16.02 6.86
CA ARG A 346 -0.13 14.90 7.34
C ARG A 346 -0.20 13.66 6.48
N PHE A 347 -1.37 13.37 5.93
CA PHE A 347 -1.70 12.10 5.30
C PHE A 347 -2.27 12.28 3.88
N SER A 348 -2.13 13.46 3.27
CA SER A 348 -2.50 13.60 1.85
C SER A 348 -1.60 12.74 0.97
N LEU A 349 -2.20 12.11 -0.04
CA LEU A 349 -1.49 11.34 -1.04
C LEU A 349 -0.45 12.19 -1.77
N GLU A 350 -0.77 13.43 -2.12
CA GLU A 350 0.17 14.37 -2.74
C GLU A 350 1.46 14.55 -1.91
N THR A 351 1.34 14.81 -0.60
CA THR A 351 2.50 14.96 0.29
C THR A 351 3.30 13.66 0.39
N ARG A 352 2.62 12.50 0.40
CA ARG A 352 3.28 11.20 0.37
C ARG A 352 4.07 11.03 -0.92
N ILE A 353 3.48 11.32 -2.09
CA ILE A 353 4.12 11.11 -3.39
C ILE A 353 5.31 12.05 -3.58
N ASP A 354 5.24 13.29 -3.10
CA ASP A 354 6.40 14.20 -3.09
C ASP A 354 7.62 13.60 -2.36
N ARG A 355 7.37 12.99 -1.19
CA ARG A 355 8.41 12.32 -0.40
C ARG A 355 8.88 11.03 -1.06
N LEU A 356 7.95 10.24 -1.61
CA LEU A 356 8.27 9.03 -2.35
C LEU A 356 9.19 9.34 -3.53
N GLU A 357 8.83 10.32 -4.36
CA GLU A 357 9.67 10.75 -5.49
C GLU A 357 11.08 11.15 -5.05
N THR A 358 11.20 11.84 -3.91
CA THR A 358 12.50 12.19 -3.33
C THR A 358 13.31 10.93 -3.00
N VAL A 359 12.71 9.97 -2.28
CA VAL A 359 13.36 8.70 -1.94
C VAL A 359 13.76 7.91 -3.19
N LEU A 360 12.87 7.81 -4.18
CA LEU A 360 13.14 7.10 -5.43
C LEU A 360 14.31 7.74 -6.18
N ARG A 361 14.35 9.07 -6.27
CA ARG A 361 15.46 9.80 -6.93
C ARG A 361 16.77 9.63 -6.19
N GLU A 362 16.75 9.61 -4.86
CA GLU A 362 17.95 9.32 -4.06
C GLU A 362 18.45 7.89 -4.27
N ALA A 363 17.55 6.90 -4.31
CA ALA A 363 17.91 5.51 -4.61
C ALA A 363 18.56 5.39 -6.00
N VAL A 364 18.01 6.07 -7.00
CA VAL A 364 18.58 6.14 -8.36
C VAL A 364 19.99 6.74 -8.35
N ARG A 365 20.20 7.87 -7.67
CA ARG A 365 21.51 8.53 -7.57
C ARG A 365 22.55 7.62 -6.91
N LYS A 366 22.21 7.04 -5.75
CA LYS A 366 23.10 6.12 -5.03
C LYS A 366 23.48 4.88 -5.86
N ALA A 367 22.55 4.38 -6.68
CA ALA A 367 22.83 3.26 -7.58
C ALA A 367 23.78 3.64 -8.73
N ALA A 368 23.66 4.87 -9.26
CA ALA A 368 24.57 5.38 -10.29
C ALA A 368 25.99 5.55 -9.75
N ASP A 369 26.15 6.08 -8.53
CA ASP A 369 27.46 6.31 -7.90
C ASP A 369 28.21 5.01 -7.57
N ARG A 370 27.50 3.89 -7.44
CA ARG A 370 28.06 2.56 -7.17
C ARG A 370 28.53 1.82 -8.42
N ARG A 371 28.15 2.26 -9.62
CA ARG A 371 28.67 1.65 -10.86
C ARG A 371 30.10 2.14 -11.10
N PRO A 372 31.09 1.24 -11.31
CA PRO A 372 32.43 1.68 -11.68
C PRO A 372 32.35 2.49 -12.98
N PRO A 373 33.19 3.54 -13.15
CA PRO A 373 33.23 4.28 -14.40
C PRO A 373 33.55 3.30 -15.53
N VAL A 374 32.76 3.36 -16.60
CA VAL A 374 33.07 2.64 -17.84
C VAL A 374 34.40 3.21 -18.34
N SER A 375 35.47 2.41 -18.35
CA SER A 375 36.71 2.80 -19.00
C SER A 375 36.47 2.90 -20.50
N ASP A 376 36.76 4.06 -21.10
CA ASP A 376 36.60 4.35 -22.52
C ASP A 376 37.58 3.58 -23.45
N ASP A 377 38.39 2.66 -22.92
CA ASP A 377 39.48 1.97 -23.64
C ASP A 377 39.03 0.85 -24.62
N ALA A 378 37.77 0.85 -25.08
CA ALA A 378 37.28 -0.13 -26.05
C ALA A 378 36.64 0.49 -27.31
N ARG A 379 37.02 1.72 -27.68
CA ARG A 379 36.58 2.34 -28.95
C ARG A 379 37.66 2.58 -30.01
N ASP A 380 38.92 2.29 -29.74
CA ASP A 380 40.03 2.51 -30.70
C ASP A 380 40.78 1.22 -31.08
N ALA A 381 40.07 0.15 -31.44
CA ALA A 381 40.69 -1.06 -32.01
C ALA A 381 40.12 -1.53 -33.36
N ASP A 382 39.11 -0.86 -33.92
CA ASP A 382 38.60 -1.13 -35.27
C ASP A 382 38.59 0.17 -36.09
N GLY A 383 39.75 0.56 -36.63
CA GLY A 383 39.85 1.87 -37.27
C GLY A 383 41.08 2.20 -38.11
N LEU A 384 41.86 1.25 -38.63
CA LEU A 384 42.92 1.52 -39.64
C LEU A 384 43.15 0.23 -40.48
N GLY A 385 43.04 0.17 -41.80
CA GLY A 385 42.71 1.16 -42.81
C GLY A 385 42.55 0.46 -44.17
N ALA A 386 41.57 0.90 -44.96
CA ALA A 386 41.47 0.58 -46.38
C ALA A 386 42.09 1.73 -47.19
N GLY A 387 42.99 1.38 -48.12
CA GLY A 387 43.31 2.21 -49.27
C GLY A 387 44.79 2.47 -49.50
N ARG A 388 45.38 1.74 -50.45
CA ARG A 388 45.80 2.35 -51.73
C ARG A 388 46.20 1.29 -52.75
N SER A 389 45.60 1.44 -53.93
CA SER A 389 46.00 0.84 -55.18
C SER A 389 47.38 1.35 -55.61
N ASP A 390 48.20 0.47 -56.16
CA ASP A 390 48.95 0.75 -57.40
C ASP A 390 49.43 -0.58 -58.02
N ARG A 391 49.03 -0.81 -59.26
CA ARG A 391 49.70 -1.68 -60.24
C ARG A 391 50.61 -0.79 -61.09
N PRO A 392 51.73 -1.31 -61.64
CA PRO A 392 51.71 -1.87 -63.00
C PRO A 392 52.58 -3.15 -63.15
N GLU A 393 52.16 -4.11 -64.02
CA GLU A 393 52.85 -4.59 -65.25
C GLU A 393 54.19 -5.34 -65.03
N VAL A 394 54.63 -6.40 -65.72
CA VAL A 394 54.21 -7.28 -66.84
C VAL A 394 55.24 -8.43 -66.90
N ALA A 395 54.88 -9.53 -67.58
CA ALA A 395 55.72 -10.63 -68.12
C ALA A 395 56.22 -11.71 -67.13
N ALA A 396 56.16 -13.01 -67.41
CA ALA A 396 55.84 -13.77 -68.62
C ALA A 396 55.13 -15.09 -68.25
#